data_AF-A0A9P7MN64-F1
#
_entry.id   AF-A0A9P7MN64-F1
#
_cell.length_a   1.000
_cell.length_b   1.000
_cell.length_c   1.000
_cell.angle_alpha   90.00
_cell.angle_beta   90.00
_cell.angle_gamma   90.00
#
_symmetry.space_group_name_H-M   'P 1'
#
loop_
_entity.id
_entity.type
_entity.pdbx_description
1 polymer ?
#
loop_
_entity_poly.entity_id
_entity_poly.type
_entity_poly.pdbx_seq_one_letter_code
_entity_poly.pdbx_strand_id
1 'polypeptide(L)'
;MAPTTPKSPVKKSKRIRITNGQRLALRKHHKQFPHKKQTQLAEWFRDQFNNRPSPGTISESLSDKYKHLEDLTKPLHESATRVLRGQ
;
A
#
# COMPACT_ATOMS: atom_id res chain seq x y z
N MET A 1 -11.84 -44.19 3.28
CA MET A 1 -11.64 -43.19 4.35
C MET A 1 -10.64 -42.17 3.85
N ALA A 2 -11.05 -40.94 3.55
CA ALA A 2 -10.15 -39.87 3.12
C ALA A 2 -10.02 -38.86 4.27
N PRO A 3 -8.80 -38.45 4.69
CA PRO A 3 -8.66 -37.38 5.66
C PRO A 3 -9.00 -36.06 4.98
N THR A 4 -10.15 -35.50 5.31
CA THR A 4 -10.53 -34.13 4.93
C THR A 4 -9.73 -33.16 5.79
N THR A 5 -8.68 -32.57 5.22
CA THR A 5 -7.92 -31.49 5.87
C THR A 5 -8.87 -30.32 6.18
N PRO A 6 -8.96 -29.84 7.44
CA PRO A 6 -9.75 -28.66 7.75
C PRO A 6 -9.10 -27.42 7.12
N LYS A 7 -9.78 -26.83 6.12
CA LYS A 7 -9.49 -25.48 5.62
C LYS A 7 -9.57 -24.50 6.79
N SER A 8 -8.43 -24.11 7.34
CA SER A 8 -8.35 -23.05 8.34
C SER A 8 -9.06 -21.80 7.83
N PRO A 9 -9.89 -21.13 8.65
CA PRO A 9 -10.55 -19.90 8.25
C PRO A 9 -9.47 -18.84 8.03
N VAL A 10 -9.24 -18.50 6.77
CA VAL A 10 -8.44 -17.34 6.39
C VAL A 10 -9.06 -16.11 7.04
N LYS A 11 -8.49 -15.67 8.17
CA LYS A 11 -8.82 -14.40 8.82
C LYS A 11 -8.75 -13.35 7.72
N LYS A 12 -9.91 -12.83 7.31
CA LYS A 12 -10.01 -11.80 6.27
C LYS A 12 -9.33 -10.56 6.81
N SER A 13 -8.04 -10.41 6.54
CA SER A 13 -7.27 -9.22 6.85
C SER A 13 -8.04 -8.04 6.27
N LYS A 14 -8.50 -7.15 7.15
CA LYS A 14 -9.26 -5.94 6.82
C LYS A 14 -8.55 -5.27 5.65
N ARG A 15 -9.21 -5.19 4.48
CA ARG A 15 -8.62 -4.57 3.28
C ARG A 15 -8.29 -3.13 3.62
N ILE A 16 -7.03 -2.85 3.93
CA ILE A 16 -6.61 -1.51 4.30
C ILE A 16 -6.67 -0.68 3.03
N ARG A 17 -7.53 0.34 3.02
CA ARG A 17 -7.67 1.25 1.89
C ARG A 17 -6.37 2.03 1.75
N ILE A 18 -5.71 1.91 0.60
CA ILE A 18 -4.56 2.75 0.26
C ILE A 18 -5.10 4.14 -0.10
N THR A 19 -4.53 5.18 0.50
CA THR A 19 -4.86 6.57 0.17
C THR A 19 -4.18 7.00 -1.13
N ASN A 20 -4.72 8.01 -1.82
CA ASN A 20 -4.13 8.50 -3.07
C ASN A 20 -2.69 9.00 -2.91
N GLY A 21 -2.35 9.63 -1.77
CA GLY A 21 -0.97 10.05 -1.47
C GLY A 21 -0.01 8.87 -1.26
N GLN A 22 -0.49 7.78 -0.65
CA GLN A 22 0.30 6.55 -0.52
C GLN A 22 0.52 5.85 -1.87
N ARG A 23 -0.49 5.84 -2.74
CA ARG A 23 -0.36 5.30 -4.11
C ARG A 23 0.68 6.06 -4.92
N LEU A 24 0.69 7.38 -4.78
CA LEU A 24 1.73 8.21 -5.39
C LEU A 24 3.12 7.80 -4.90
N ALA A 25 3.31 7.72 -3.59
CA ALA A 25 4.61 7.39 -3.01
C ALA A 25 5.13 6.04 -3.58
N LEU A 26 4.23 5.06 -3.72
CA LEU A 26 4.51 3.78 -4.36
C LEU A 26 4.92 3.93 -5.84
N ARG A 27 4.21 4.74 -6.62
CA ARG A 27 4.55 5.04 -8.02
C ARG A 27 5.89 5.75 -8.14
N LYS A 28 6.16 6.78 -7.32
CA LYS A 28 7.45 7.48 -7.29
C LYS A 28 8.60 6.54 -6.92
N HIS A 29 8.38 5.62 -5.99
CA HIS A 29 9.38 4.62 -5.63
C HIS A 29 9.62 3.62 -6.79
N HIS A 30 8.57 3.14 -7.44
CA HIS A 30 8.69 2.26 -8.61
C HIS A 30 9.38 2.95 -9.80
N LYS A 31 9.14 4.25 -10.02
CA LYS A 31 9.80 5.03 -11.07
C LYS A 31 11.31 5.19 -10.81
N GLN A 32 11.71 5.32 -9.55
CA GLN A 32 13.12 5.33 -9.15
C GLN A 32 13.76 3.94 -9.21
N PHE A 33 12.97 2.88 -8.99
CA PHE A 33 13.43 1.49 -8.98
C PHE A 33 12.57 0.59 -9.87
N PRO A 34 12.65 0.71 -11.21
CA PRO A 34 11.79 -0.03 -12.14
C PRO A 34 12.04 -1.54 -12.12
N HIS A 35 13.17 -2.00 -11.58
CA HIS A 35 13.51 -3.42 -11.43
C HIS A 35 12.90 -4.07 -10.18
N LYS A 36 12.31 -3.31 -9.25
CA LYS A 36 11.76 -3.90 -8.02
C LYS A 36 10.48 -4.67 -8.34
N LYS A 37 10.45 -5.95 -7.94
CA LYS A 37 9.26 -6.80 -8.00
C LYS A 37 8.15 -6.26 -7.09
N GLN A 38 6.91 -6.61 -7.41
CA GLN A 38 5.73 -6.25 -6.61
C GLN A 38 5.86 -6.65 -5.14
N THR A 39 6.49 -7.79 -4.84
CA THR A 39 6.77 -8.23 -3.45
C THR A 39 7.62 -7.21 -2.70
N GLN A 40 8.67 -6.70 -3.34
CA GLN A 40 9.60 -5.73 -2.76
C GLN A 40 8.93 -4.36 -2.60
N LEU A 41 8.05 -3.98 -3.53
CA LEU A 41 7.22 -2.79 -3.39
C LEU A 41 6.24 -2.92 -2.23
N ALA A 42 5.68 -4.12 -2.00
CA ALA A 42 4.80 -4.40 -0.86
C ALA A 42 5.54 -4.30 0.47
N GLU A 43 6.79 -4.78 0.52
CA GLU A 43 7.65 -4.69 1.70
C GLU A 43 8.06 -3.25 1.99
N TRP A 44 8.49 -2.50 0.98
CA TRP A 44 8.79 -1.08 1.11
C TRP A 44 7.56 -0.29 1.58
N PHE A 45 6.39 -0.56 0.99
CA PHE A 45 5.16 0.13 1.38
C PHE A 45 4.74 -0.23 2.82
N ARG A 46 4.99 -1.46 3.26
CA ARG A 46 4.78 -1.87 4.65
C ARG A 46 5.69 -1.14 5.61
N ASP A 47 6.96 -0.99 5.28
CA ASP A 47 7.92 -0.24 6.08
C ASP A 47 7.50 1.23 6.23
N GLN A 48 7.11 1.87 5.14
CA GLN A 48 6.78 3.30 5.13
C GLN A 48 5.43 3.65 5.75
N PHE A 49 4.41 2.80 5.57
CA PHE A 49 3.02 3.11 5.96
C PHE A 49 2.41 2.13 6.96
N ASN A 50 3.23 1.22 7.51
CA ASN A 50 2.80 0.11 8.37
C ASN A 50 1.62 -0.70 7.77
N ASN A 51 1.52 -0.74 6.45
CA ASN A 51 0.38 -1.28 5.73
C ASN A 51 0.88 -2.18 4.60
N ARG A 52 0.33 -3.38 4.41
CA ARG A 52 0.79 -4.30 3.37
C ARG A 52 -0.26 -4.42 2.26
N PRO A 53 -0.06 -3.75 1.12
CA PRO A 53 -0.99 -3.81 0.01
C PRO A 53 -0.92 -5.18 -0.65
N SER A 54 -2.07 -5.67 -1.11
CA SER A 54 -2.12 -6.89 -1.91
C SER A 54 -1.46 -6.65 -3.27
N PRO A 55 -0.89 -7.69 -3.91
CA PRO A 55 -0.27 -7.56 -5.23
C PRO A 55 -1.23 -6.96 -6.28
N GLY A 56 -2.52 -7.31 -6.24
CA GLY A 56 -3.53 -6.69 -7.09
C GLY A 56 -3.72 -5.18 -6.85
N THR A 57 -3.58 -4.73 -5.60
CA THR A 57 -3.65 -3.29 -5.26
C THR A 57 -2.39 -2.56 -5.70
N ILE A 58 -1.22 -3.21 -5.70
CA ILE A 58 0.02 -2.66 -6.25
C ILE A 58 -0.12 -2.49 -7.77
N SER A 59 -0.53 -3.54 -8.50
CA SER A 59 -0.80 -3.45 -9.95
C SER A 59 -1.81 -2.34 -10.27
N GLU A 60 -2.92 -2.27 -9.51
CA GLU A 60 -3.92 -1.23 -9.69
C GLU A 60 -3.34 0.17 -9.43
N SER A 61 -2.51 0.34 -8.40
CA SER A 61 -1.90 1.64 -8.07
C SER A 61 -0.85 2.08 -9.08
N LEU A 62 -0.16 1.13 -9.72
CA LEU A 62 0.83 1.42 -10.79
C LEU A 62 0.17 1.72 -12.14
N SER A 63 -1.08 1.29 -12.34
CA SER A 63 -1.81 1.47 -13.61
C SER A 63 -2.00 2.94 -14.01
N ASP A 64 -2.23 3.17 -15.31
CA ASP A 64 -2.48 4.51 -15.89
C ASP A 64 -3.64 5.26 -15.24
N LYS A 65 -4.59 4.52 -14.64
CA LYS A 65 -5.69 5.09 -13.85
C LYS A 65 -5.21 6.11 -12.82
N TYR A 66 -4.04 5.93 -12.22
CA TYR A 66 -3.50 6.82 -11.19
C TYR A 66 -2.30 7.65 -11.68
N LYS A 67 -2.05 7.71 -12.99
CA LYS A 67 -1.00 8.54 -13.58
C LYS A 67 -1.22 10.03 -13.33
N HIS A 68 -2.47 10.46 -13.40
CA HIS A 68 -2.88 11.84 -13.09
C HIS A 68 -2.59 12.25 -11.63
N LEU A 69 -2.46 11.29 -10.71
CA LEU A 69 -2.11 11.62 -9.32
C LEU A 69 -0.66 12.09 -9.19
N GLU A 70 0.24 11.76 -10.12
CA GLU A 70 1.62 12.30 -10.08
C GLU A 70 1.65 13.81 -10.25
N ASP A 71 0.79 14.32 -11.13
CA ASP A 71 0.67 15.73 -11.48
C ASP A 71 0.06 16.58 -10.34
N LEU A 72 -0.91 16.01 -9.62
CA LEU A 72 -1.63 16.68 -8.52
C LEU A 72 -0.82 16.82 -7.22
N THR A 73 0.45 16.43 -7.18
CA THR A 73 1.21 16.28 -5.92
C THR A 73 1.95 17.53 -5.49
N LYS A 74 1.21 18.63 -5.56
CA LYS A 74 1.49 19.79 -4.72
C LYS A 74 1.10 19.39 -3.28
N PRO A 75 1.97 19.69 -2.30
CA PRO A 75 1.90 19.07 -0.98
C PRO A 75 0.64 19.54 -0.25
N LEU A 76 -0.35 18.66 -0.11
CA LEU A 76 -1.39 18.84 0.91
C LEU A 76 -0.79 18.43 2.25
N HIS A 77 -0.09 19.40 2.82
CA HIS A 77 0.15 19.64 4.24
C HIS A 77 -0.19 18.50 5.20
N GLU A 78 0.87 17.85 5.67
CA GLU A 78 1.12 17.51 7.07
C GLU A 78 0.00 17.91 8.03
N SER A 79 -0.96 17.01 8.19
CA SER A 79 -1.95 17.07 9.28
C SER A 79 -2.07 15.68 9.91
N ALA A 80 -0.89 15.10 10.17
CA ALA A 80 -0.70 14.05 11.16
C ALA A 80 0.00 14.63 12.38
N THR A 81 -0.45 15.79 12.87
CA THR A 81 -0.23 16.21 14.25
C THR A 81 -0.98 15.24 15.16
N ARG A 82 -0.31 14.11 15.42
CA ARG A 82 -0.21 13.42 16.71
C ARG A 82 -0.99 14.12 17.83
N VAL A 83 -2.23 13.70 18.03
CA VAL A 83 -2.95 13.96 19.28
C VAL A 83 -2.39 13.02 20.36
N LEU A 84 -2.18 13.60 21.55
CA LEU A 84 -2.00 12.99 22.88
C LEU A 84 -0.61 12.46 23.30
N ARG A 85 0.08 13.25 24.13
CA ARG A 85 0.51 12.81 25.48
C ARG A 85 0.53 14.02 26.42
N GLY A 86 -0.37 14.01 27.40
CA GLY A 86 -0.40 15.00 28.46
C GLY A 86 0.64 14.77 29.55
N GLN A 87 0.95 15.85 30.25
CA GLN A 87 1.19 15.96 31.70
C GLN A 87 1.02 17.44 32.08
#